data_AF-A0A946M7A7-F1
#
_entry.id   AF-A0A946M7A7-F1
#
_cell.length_a   1.000
_cell.length_b   1.000
_cell.length_c   1.000
_cell.angle_alpha   90.00
_cell.angle_beta   90.00
_cell.angle_gamma   90.00
#
_symmetry.space_group_name_H-M   'P 1'
#
loop_
_entity.id
_entity.type
_entity.pdbx_description
1 polymer ?
#
loop_
_entity_poly.entity_id
_entity_poly.type
_entity_poly.pdbx_seq_one_letter_code
_entity_poly.pdbx_strand_id
1 'polypeptide(L)'
;MIYIHNIDPILLSIGFIDLYWYGAMYAISFLLLDYLMKKEVYLGNSDFTIAFIDKILLISIFTLLLGGRLGYVIFYNIDYYYLNLHKIF
;
A
#
# COMPACT_ATOMS: atom_id res chain seq x y z
N MET A 1 -12.46 -22.91 -24.80
CA MET A 1 -11.12 -22.89 -24.18
C MET A 1 -10.90 -21.51 -23.59
N ILE A 2 -10.55 -21.41 -22.31
CA ILE A 2 -10.27 -20.12 -21.65
C ILE A 2 -8.81 -19.80 -21.93
N TYR A 3 -8.55 -18.66 -22.58
CA TYR A 3 -7.21 -18.16 -22.80
C TYR A 3 -6.71 -17.49 -21.51
N ILE A 4 -5.64 -18.02 -20.93
CA ILE A 4 -5.00 -17.45 -19.73
C ILE A 4 -3.78 -16.66 -20.19
N HIS A 5 -3.77 -15.36 -19.93
CA HIS A 5 -2.62 -14.51 -20.19
C HIS A 5 -1.46 -14.87 -19.25
N ASN A 6 -0.31 -15.26 -19.82
CA ASN A 6 0.91 -15.54 -19.08
C ASN A 6 1.75 -14.27 -18.91
N ILE A 7 1.21 -13.28 -18.20
CA ILE A 7 1.91 -12.01 -17.92
C ILE A 7 2.95 -12.28 -16.82
N ASP A 8 4.18 -11.84 -17.04
CA ASP A 8 5.22 -11.88 -16.02
C ASP A 8 4.79 -11.00 -14.82
N PRO A 9 4.72 -11.55 -13.59
CA PRO A 9 4.32 -10.77 -12.42
C PRO A 9 5.35 -9.70 -12.03
N ILE A 10 6.60 -9.82 -12.49
CA ILE A 10 7.68 -8.88 -12.23
C ILE A 10 7.61 -7.76 -13.27
N LEU A 11 7.42 -6.53 -12.78
CA LEU A 11 7.46 -5.32 -13.60
C LEU A 11 8.90 -4.93 -13.94
N LEU A 12 9.77 -4.95 -12.93
CA LEU A 12 11.17 -4.54 -13.06
C LEU A 12 12.01 -5.28 -12.01
N SER A 13 13.17 -5.80 -12.41
CA SER A 13 14.13 -6.39 -11.49
C SER A 13 15.39 -5.52 -11.44
N ILE A 14 15.83 -5.15 -10.24
CA ILE A 14 17.05 -4.39 -9.98
C ILE A 14 17.94 -5.22 -9.05
N GLY A 15 18.82 -6.02 -9.64
CA GLY A 15 19.74 -6.87 -8.89
C GLY A 15 18.99 -7.95 -8.10
N PHE A 16 18.91 -7.79 -6.79
CA PHE A 16 18.26 -8.73 -5.86
C PHE A 16 16.87 -8.24 -5.41
N ILE A 17 16.34 -7.18 -6.02
CA ILE A 17 15.04 -6.59 -5.68
C ILE A 17 14.13 -6.66 -6.90
N ASP A 18 13.02 -7.38 -6.76
CA ASP A 18 11.98 -7.45 -7.77
C ASP A 18 10.81 -6.53 -7.41
N LEU A 19 10.49 -5.62 -8.32
CA LEU A 19 9.28 -4.81 -8.28
C LEU A 19 8.18 -5.56 -9.03
N TYR A 20 7.14 -5.96 -8.30
CA TYR A 20 5.98 -6.64 -8.87
C TYR A 20 4.93 -5.64 -9.36
N TRP A 21 4.16 -6.04 -10.38
CA TRP A 21 3.07 -5.22 -10.92
C TRP A 21 2.05 -4.79 -9.86
N TYR A 22 1.63 -5.70 -8.98
CA TYR A 22 0.65 -5.36 -7.94
C TYR A 22 1.21 -4.30 -6.96
N GLY A 23 2.49 -4.40 -6.61
CA GLY A 23 3.16 -3.42 -5.74
C GLY A 23 3.22 -2.04 -6.39
N ALA A 24 3.58 -2.00 -7.67
CA ALA A 24 3.57 -0.77 -8.46
C ALA A 24 2.17 -0.14 -8.56
N MET A 25 1.14 -0.96 -8.78
CA MET A 25 -0.24 -0.49 -8.83
C MET A 25 -0.71 0.11 -7.49
N TYR A 26 -0.30 -0.45 -6.35
CA TYR A 26 -0.58 0.18 -5.05
C TYR A 26 0.07 1.56 -4.94
N ALA A 27 1.35 1.70 -5.32
CA ALA A 27 2.05 2.98 -5.29
C ALA A 27 1.36 4.02 -6.20
N ILE A 28 1.03 3.64 -7.44
CA ILE A 28 0.29 4.50 -8.37
C ILE A 28 -1.06 4.93 -7.79
N SER A 29 -1.76 4.02 -7.12
CA SER A 29 -3.06 4.33 -6.50
C SER A 29 -2.93 5.42 -5.42
N PHE A 30 -1.90 5.36 -4.56
CA PHE A 30 -1.66 6.41 -3.57
C PHE A 30 -1.26 7.74 -4.21
N LEU A 31 -0.45 7.72 -5.27
CA LEU A 31 -0.08 8.94 -6.00
C LEU A 31 -1.29 9.59 -6.68
N LEU A 32 -2.18 8.78 -7.28
CA LEU A 32 -3.41 9.27 -7.88
C LEU A 32 -4.36 9.83 -6.82
N LEU A 33 -4.47 9.16 -5.66
CA LEU A 33 -5.29 9.65 -4.55
C LEU A 33 -4.78 11.00 -4.04
N ASP A 34 -3.47 11.15 -3.85
CA ASP A 34 -2.84 12.42 -3.48
C ASP A 34 -3.16 13.54 -4.47
N TYR A 35 -2.92 13.27 -5.75
CA TYR A 35 -3.17 14.21 -6.82
C TYR A 35 -4.63 14.65 -6.87
N LEU A 36 -5.57 13.69 -6.85
CA LEU A 36 -7.00 13.97 -6.93
C LEU A 36 -7.50 14.75 -5.71
N MET A 37 -7.09 14.37 -4.48
CA MET A 37 -7.50 15.08 -3.27
C MET A 37 -6.99 16.53 -3.26
N LYS A 38 -5.72 16.75 -3.62
CA LYS A 38 -5.15 18.10 -3.70
C LYS A 38 -5.81 18.92 -4.81
N LYS A 39 -6.12 18.29 -5.96
CA LYS A 39 -6.85 18.94 -7.05
C LYS A 39 -8.19 19.49 -6.57
N GLU A 40 -8.98 18.74 -5.80
CA GLU A 40 -10.25 19.23 -5.26
C GLU A 40 -10.09 20.43 -4.33
N VAL A 41 -9.01 20.47 -3.53
CA VAL A 41 -8.68 21.63 -2.69
C VAL A 41 -8.33 22.85 -3.55
N TYR A 42 -7.51 22.68 -4.58
CA TYR A 42 -7.17 23.79 -5.49
C TYR A 42 -8.37 24.32 -6.28
N LEU A 43 -9.35 23.47 -6.58
CA LEU A 43 -10.59 23.86 -7.24
C LEU A 43 -11.60 24.54 -6.29
N GLY A 44 -11.33 24.56 -4.98
CA GLY A 44 -12.26 25.11 -3.99
C GLY A 44 -13.46 24.21 -3.70
N ASN A 45 -13.40 22.92 -4.08
CA ASN A 45 -14.46 21.94 -3.84
C ASN A 45 -14.34 21.26 -2.47
N SER A 46 -13.32 21.61 -1.68
CA SER A 46 -13.01 21.00 -0.40
C SER A 46 -12.46 22.03 0.58
N ASP A 47 -12.90 21.98 1.83
CA ASP A 47 -12.40 22.81 2.93
C ASP A 47 -11.11 22.27 3.55
N PHE A 48 -10.59 21.14 3.06
CA PHE A 48 -9.35 20.57 3.56
C PHE A 48 -8.13 21.39 3.14
N THR A 49 -7.12 21.41 4.01
CA THR A 49 -5.81 21.96 3.66
C THR A 49 -4.94 20.89 2.99
N ILE A 50 -4.02 21.33 2.13
CA ILE A 50 -3.04 20.43 1.49
C ILE A 50 -2.23 19.68 2.56
N ALA A 51 -1.83 20.36 3.64
CA ALA A 51 -1.10 19.76 4.74
C ALA A 51 -1.89 18.66 5.47
N PHE A 52 -3.22 18.80 5.56
CA PHE A 52 -4.08 17.75 6.09
C PHE A 52 -4.10 16.52 5.19
N ILE A 53 -4.17 16.72 3.86
CA ILE A 53 -4.13 15.64 2.87
C ILE A 53 -2.81 14.89 2.94
N ASP A 54 -1.68 15.60 2.99
CA ASP A 54 -0.35 14.98 3.12
C ASP A 54 -0.27 14.12 4.39
N LYS A 55 -0.76 14.66 5.51
CA LYS A 55 -0.76 13.96 6.79
C LYS A 55 -1.65 12.72 6.77
N ILE A 56 -2.85 12.80 6.18
CA ILE A 56 -3.78 11.67 6.17
C ILE A 56 -3.32 10.58 5.22
N LEU A 57 -2.69 10.92 4.10
CA LEU A 57 -2.11 9.92 3.20
C LEU A 57 -0.95 9.19 3.85
N LEU A 58 -0.03 9.93 4.47
CA LEU A 58 1.08 9.35 5.19
C LEU A 58 0.59 8.38 6.27
N ILE A 59 -0.33 8.81 7.13
CA ILE A 59 -0.85 7.96 8.20
C ILE A 59 -1.62 6.75 7.67
N SER A 60 -2.31 6.90 6.53
CA SER A 60 -3.03 5.80 5.88
C SER A 60 -2.08 4.73 5.36
N ILE A 61 -0.98 5.12 4.71
CA ILE A 61 0.05 4.17 4.23
C ILE A 61 0.67 3.41 5.41
N PHE A 62 1.07 4.12 6.47
CA PHE A 62 1.64 3.50 7.67
C PHE A 62 0.65 2.55 8.35
N THR A 63 -0.60 2.99 8.53
CA THR A 63 -1.64 2.18 9.17
C THR A 63 -1.98 0.95 8.33
N LEU A 64 -1.98 1.06 7.00
CA LEU A 64 -2.21 -0.06 6.09
C LEU A 64 -1.10 -1.11 6.19
N LEU A 65 0.17 -0.70 6.18
CA LEU A 65 1.30 -1.62 6.27
C LEU A 65 1.36 -2.31 7.64
N LEU A 66 1.26 -1.53 8.72
CA LEU A 66 1.26 -2.06 10.09
C LEU A 66 0.04 -2.93 10.34
N GLY A 67 -1.15 -2.44 9.96
CA GLY A 67 -2.42 -3.14 10.14
C GLY A 67 -2.48 -4.43 9.34
N GLY A 68 -1.98 -4.44 8.09
CA GLY A 68 -1.89 -5.66 7.28
C GLY A 68 -1.00 -6.71 7.93
N ARG A 69 0.17 -6.30 8.46
CA ARG A 69 1.09 -7.23 9.12
C ARG A 69 0.53 -7.77 10.43
N LEU A 70 0.03 -6.89 11.29
CA LEU A 70 -0.58 -7.29 12.56
C LEU A 70 -1.84 -8.12 12.35
N GLY A 71 -2.66 -7.78 11.36
CA GLY A 71 -3.84 -8.55 10.98
C GLY A 71 -3.47 -9.96 10.54
N TYR A 72 -2.46 -10.12 9.68
CA TYR A 72 -1.96 -11.45 9.32
C TYR A 72 -1.52 -12.25 10.55
N VAL A 73 -0.73 -11.64 11.43
CA VAL A 73 -0.22 -12.29 12.65
C VAL A 73 -1.38 -12.74 13.54
N ILE A 74 -2.31 -11.84 13.87
CA ILE A 74 -3.39 -12.11 14.82
C ILE A 74 -4.40 -13.11 14.26
N PHE A 75 -4.79 -12.97 13.00
CA PHE A 75 -5.89 -13.75 12.44
C PHE A 75 -5.45 -15.06 11.77
N TYR A 76 -4.19 -15.16 11.31
CA TYR A 76 -3.74 -16.33 10.54
C TYR A 76 -2.64 -17.15 11.21
N ASN A 77 -1.80 -16.58 12.07
CA ASN A 77 -0.60 -17.27 12.59
C ASN A 77 -0.24 -16.93 14.05
N ILE A 78 -1.22 -16.67 14.89
CA ILE A 78 -1.01 -16.13 16.24
C ILE A 78 -0.11 -17.03 17.10
N ASP A 79 -0.29 -18.35 17.04
CA ASP A 79 0.46 -19.32 17.84
C ASP A 79 1.97 -19.29 17.52
N TYR A 80 2.32 -19.14 16.25
CA TYR A 80 3.71 -19.07 15.81
C TYR A 80 4.38 -17.78 16.29
N TYR A 81 3.70 -16.64 16.11
CA TYR A 81 4.26 -15.33 16.44
C TYR A 81 4.26 -15.03 17.94
N TYR A 82 3.37 -15.64 18.73
CA TYR A 82 3.41 -15.55 20.19
C TYR A 82 4.77 -16.02 20.75
N LEU A 83 5.33 -17.08 20.16
CA LEU A 83 6.64 -17.61 20.53
C LEU A 83 7.81 -16.92 19.82
N ASN A 84 7.54 -16.12 18.78
CA ASN A 84 8.55 -15.51 17.91
C ASN A 84 8.25 -14.01 17.66
N LEU A 85 8.08 -13.23 18.73
CA LEU A 85 7.69 -11.82 18.63
C LEU A 85 8.63 -10.98 17.74
N HIS A 86 9.92 -11.28 17.75
CA HIS A 86 10.93 -10.59 16.94
C HIS A 86 10.77 -10.81 15.43
N LYS A 87 9.94 -11.76 14.98
CA LYS A 87 9.67 -12.03 13.56
C LYS A 87 8.40 -11.32 13.05
N ILE A 88 7.72 -10.55 13.90
CA ILE A 88 6.52 -9.81 13.51
C ILE A 88 6.86 -8.75 12.45
N PHE A 89 8.04 -8.15 12.47
CA PHE A 89 8.48 -7.15 11.49
C PHE A 89 9.75 -7.60 10.76
#